data_AF-A0A428QA21-F1
#
_entry.id   AF-A0A428QA21-F1
#
_cell.length_a   1.000
_cell.length_b   1.000
_cell.length_c   1.000
_cell.angle_alpha   90.00
_cell.angle_beta   90.00
_cell.angle_gamma   90.00
#
_symmetry.space_group_name_H-M   'P 1'
#
loop_
_entity.id
_entity.type
_entity.pdbx_description
1 polymer ?
#
loop_
_entity_poly.entity_id
_entity_poly.type
_entity_poly.pdbx_seq_one_letter_code
_entity_poly.pdbx_strand_id
1 'polypeptide(L)' 'KQNEPFSRIPKNIKVDPKFASNEYVPIAYSQRAHEDLIVTKGKGFTKEKNKKKRGSYRGGMIDISEKKGIYFDD' A
#
# COMPACT_ATOMS: atom_id res chain seq x y z
N LYS A 1 -16.31 21.25 -29.45
CA LYS A 1 -16.31 20.42 -28.21
C LYS A 1 -15.19 19.40 -28.35
N GLN A 2 -14.15 19.50 -27.54
CA GLN A 2 -13.05 18.53 -27.53
C GLN A 2 -13.59 17.18 -27.05
N ASN A 3 -13.26 16.09 -27.75
CA ASN A 3 -13.69 14.75 -27.35
C ASN A 3 -12.78 14.25 -26.22
N GLU A 4 -13.19 14.46 -24.98
CA GLU A 4 -12.46 13.98 -23.81
C GLU A 4 -13.05 12.65 -23.32
N PRO A 5 -12.22 11.68 -22.91
CA PRO A 5 -12.70 10.43 -22.35
C PRO A 5 -13.45 10.68 -21.05
N PHE A 6 -14.53 9.93 -20.84
CA PHE A 6 -15.31 10.02 -19.61
C PHE A 6 -14.46 9.66 -18.38
N SER A 7 -14.41 10.56 -17.40
CA SER A 7 -13.79 10.35 -16.09
C SER A 7 -14.82 10.53 -14.97
N ARG A 8 -14.83 9.61 -14.00
CA ARG A 8 -15.68 9.71 -12.80
C ARG A 8 -15.16 10.71 -11.75
N ILE A 9 -13.92 11.18 -11.94
CA ILE A 9 -13.21 12.03 -11.01
C ILE A 9 -13.19 13.45 -11.58
N PRO A 10 -13.65 14.47 -10.84
CA PRO A 10 -13.52 15.85 -11.28
C PRO A 10 -12.05 16.27 -11.39
N LYS A 11 -11.73 17.02 -12.45
CA LYS A 11 -10.34 17.44 -12.76
C LYS A 11 -9.74 18.42 -11.76
N ASN A 12 -10.56 19.11 -10.96
CA ASN A 12 -10.13 20.15 -10.02
C ASN A 12 -9.96 19.62 -8.58
N ILE A 13 -9.81 18.30 -8.39
CA ILE A 13 -9.52 17.74 -7.08
C ILE A 13 -8.04 17.95 -6.77
N LYS A 14 -7.76 18.62 -5.66
CA LYS A 14 -6.41 18.71 -5.09
C LYS A 14 -6.17 17.47 -4.23
N VAL A 15 -5.16 16.70 -4.59
CA VAL A 15 -4.70 15.54 -3.82
C VAL A 15 -3.60 16.01 -2.88
N ASP A 16 -3.66 15.64 -1.59
CA ASP A 16 -2.58 15.90 -0.65
C ASP A 16 -1.28 15.26 -1.19
N PRO A 17 -0.14 15.99 -1.21
CA PRO A 17 1.16 15.46 -1.63
C PRO A 17 1.52 14.09 -1.03
N LYS A 18 1.04 13.77 0.18
CA LYS A 18 1.23 12.46 0.83
C LYS A 18 0.67 11.28 0.03
N PHE A 19 -0.36 11.51 -0.79
CA PHE A 19 -1.00 10.48 -1.62
C PHE A 19 -0.60 10.55 -3.10
N ALA A 20 0.38 11.37 -3.45
CA ALA A 20 0.82 11.50 -4.84
C ALA A 20 1.53 10.23 -5.37
N SER A 21 1.99 9.36 -4.47
CA SER A 21 2.75 8.15 -4.83
C SER A 21 2.12 6.88 -4.28
N ASN A 22 2.24 5.78 -5.04
CA ASN A 22 1.87 4.43 -4.61
C ASN A 22 3.08 3.66 -4.04
N GLU A 23 4.17 4.35 -3.71
CA GLU A 23 5.39 3.72 -3.23
C GLU A 23 5.18 3.13 -1.82
N TYR A 24 5.81 2.00 -1.56
CA TYR A 24 5.77 1.39 -0.23
C TYR A 24 6.60 2.22 0.74
N VAL A 25 5.95 2.71 1.80
CA VAL A 25 6.64 3.39 2.90
C VAL A 25 7.11 2.34 3.90
N PRO A 26 8.43 2.23 4.15
CA PRO A 26 8.98 1.23 5.05
C PRO A 26 8.51 1.47 6.49
N ILE A 27 8.05 0.41 7.14
CA ILE A 27 7.76 0.39 8.59
C ILE A 27 8.46 -0.85 9.15
N ALA A 28 9.11 -0.73 10.32
CA ALA A 28 9.91 -1.80 10.93
C ALA A 28 9.20 -3.16 10.99
N TYR A 29 7.88 -3.15 11.18
CA TYR A 29 7.06 -4.37 11.22
C TYR A 29 6.75 -4.98 9.84
N SER A 30 6.55 -4.16 8.81
CA SER A 30 6.08 -4.60 7.48
C SER A 30 7.19 -4.72 6.43
N GLN A 31 8.38 -4.20 6.71
CA GLN A 31 9.54 -4.23 5.82
C GLN A 31 9.89 -5.65 5.36
N ARG A 32 9.94 -6.60 6.30
CA ARG A 32 10.28 -8.00 6.02
C ARG A 32 9.24 -8.70 5.13
N ALA A 33 7.96 -8.41 5.33
CA ALA A 33 6.90 -8.91 4.46
C ALA A 33 7.00 -8.30 3.06
N HIS A 34 7.33 -7.01 2.96
CA HIS A 34 7.50 -6.34 1.69
C HIS A 34 8.65 -6.96 0.89
N GLU A 35 9.84 -7.12 1.49
CA GLU A 35 11.01 -7.74 0.85
C GLU A 35 10.74 -9.17 0.36
N ASP A 36 9.98 -9.95 1.14
CA ASP A 36 9.60 -11.31 0.76
C ASP A 36 8.61 -11.36 -0.41
N LEU A 37 7.68 -10.39 -0.49
CA LEU A 37 6.54 -10.47 -1.41
C LEU A 37 6.73 -9.66 -2.69
N ILE A 38 7.57 -8.62 -2.67
CA ILE A 38 7.78 -7.69 -3.79
C ILE A 38 8.35 -8.40 -5.04
N VAL A 39 9.12 -9.47 -4.84
CA VAL A 39 9.72 -10.28 -5.91
C VAL A 39 8.70 -11.06 -6.73
N THR A 40 7.52 -11.34 -6.15
CA THR A 40 6.50 -12.15 -6.83
C THR A 40 5.33 -11.30 -7.32
N LYS A 41 4.85 -11.60 -8.52
CA LYS A 41 3.71 -10.88 -9.15
C LYS A 41 2.65 -11.86 -9.63
N GLY A 42 1.42 -11.37 -9.79
CA GLY A 42 0.30 -12.14 -10.36
C GLY A 42 -0.08 -13.39 -9.55
N LYS A 43 -0.35 -14.51 -10.23
CA LYS A 43 -0.82 -15.77 -9.60
C LYS A 43 0.21 -16.38 -8.63
N GLY A 44 1.51 -16.08 -8.83
CA GLY A 44 2.59 -16.50 -7.93
C GLY A 44 2.50 -15.82 -6.56
N PHE A 45 2.14 -14.53 -6.54
CA PHE A 45 2.02 -13.73 -5.32
C PHE A 45 1.04 -14.35 -4.32
N THR A 46 -0.13 -14.83 -4.77
CA THR A 46 -1.12 -15.44 -3.88
C THR A 46 -0.60 -16.72 -3.23
N LYS A 47 0.18 -17.52 -3.96
CA LYS A 47 0.80 -18.74 -3.42
C LYS A 47 1.92 -18.41 -2.44
N GLU A 48 2.81 -17.48 -2.81
CA GLU A 48 3.92 -16.97 -1.99
C GLU A 48 3.40 -16.43 -0.65
N LYS A 49 2.38 -15.55 -0.72
CA LYS A 49 1.69 -14.97 0.42
C LYS A 49 1.09 -16.04 1.33
N ASN A 50 0.37 -17.01 0.75
CA ASN A 50 -0.26 -18.08 1.54
C ASN A 50 0.78 -19.00 2.22
N LYS A 51 1.92 -19.24 1.56
CA LYS A 51 3.04 -20.01 2.14
C LYS A 51 3.66 -19.28 3.33
N LYS A 52 3.94 -17.97 3.19
CA LYS A 52 4.50 -17.13 4.26
C LYS A 52 3.51 -16.93 5.43
N LYS A 53 2.20 -16.81 5.14
CA LYS A 53 1.12 -16.71 6.15
C LYS A 53 1.01 -17.99 7.01
N ARG A 54 1.29 -19.17 6.46
CA ARG A 54 0.98 -20.46 7.09
C ARG A 54 1.86 -20.87 8.28
N GLY A 55 2.97 -20.18 8.55
CA GLY A 55 3.76 -20.57 9.74
C GLY A 55 5.09 -19.87 10.00
N SER A 56 5.48 -18.84 9.25
CA SER A 56 6.82 -18.27 9.42
C SER A 56 6.87 -16.75 9.52
N TYR A 57 5.76 -16.03 9.32
CA TYR A 57 5.79 -14.58 9.52
C TYR A 57 5.68 -14.23 11.00
N ARG A 58 6.85 -14.11 11.64
CA ARG A 58 7.05 -13.37 12.90
C ARG A 58 7.55 -11.98 12.50
N GLY A 59 6.62 -11.07 12.22
CA GLY A 59 6.97 -9.67 11.98
C GLY A 59 7.76 -9.11 13.17
N GLY A 60 8.58 -8.08 12.93
CA GLY A 60 9.41 -7.47 13.97
C GLY A 60 8.61 -6.87 15.14
N MET A 61 9.22 -6.01 15.95
CA MET A 61 8.46 -5.30 16.98
C MET A 61 7.43 -4.37 16.30
N ILE A 62 6.17 -4.46 16.73
CA ILE A 62 5.13 -3.53 16.31
C ILE A 62 5.34 -2.25 17.11
N ASP A 63 5.68 -1.15 16.43
CA ASP A 63 5.63 0.16 17.04
C ASP A 63 4.15 0.62 17.10
N ILE A 64 3.61 0.69 18.31
CA ILE A 64 2.22 1.11 18.57
C ILE A 64 2.13 2.63 18.75
N SER A 65 3.27 3.32 18.88
CA SER A 65 3.33 4.77 19.11
C SER A 65 3.06 5.57 17.82
N GLU A 66 3.39 5.01 16.67
CA GLU A 66 3.30 5.70 15.38
C GLU A 66 1.85 5.66 14.82
N LYS A 67 1.10 6.74 15.03
CA LYS A 67 -0.24 6.92 14.43
C LYS A 67 -0.13 7.58 13.05
N LYS A 68 -0.16 6.79 11.98
CA LYS A 68 -0.22 7.29 10.58
C LYS A 68 -1.65 7.52 10.06
N GLY A 69 -2.62 7.64 10.96
CA GLY A 69 -4.01 7.94 10.60
C GLY A 69 -4.14 9.34 10.02
N ILE A 70 -5.04 9.50 9.06
CA ILE A 70 -5.30 10.77 8.39
C ILE A 70 -6.80 10.96 8.48
N TYR A 71 -7.21 12.07 9.09
CA TYR A 71 -8.61 12.46 9.15
C TYR A 71 -8.93 13.24 7.89
N PHE A 72 -10.07 12.91 7.28
CA PHE A 72 -10.63 13.69 6.20
C PHE A 72 -11.67 14.61 6.83
N ASP A 73 -11.40 15.90 6.79
CA ASP A 73 -12.41 16.91 7.04
C ASP A 73 -13.23 16.96 5.75
N ASP A 74 -14.42 16.37 5.74
CA ASP A 74 -15.30 16.29 4.55
C ASP A 74 -15.47 17.67 3.85
#